data_AF-A0A2N3QS36-F1
#
_entry.id   AF-A0A2N3QS36-F1
#
_cell.length_a   1.000
_cell.length_b   1.000
_cell.length_c   1.000
_cell.angle_alpha   90.00
_cell.angle_beta   90.00
_cell.angle_gamma   90.00
#
_symmetry.space_group_name_H-M   'P 1'
#
loop_
_entity.id
_entity.type
_entity.pdbx_description
1 polymer ?
#
loop_
_entity_poly.entity_id
_entity_poly.type
_entity_poly.pdbx_seq_one_letter_code
_entity_poly.pdbx_strand_id
1 'polypeptide(L)'
;MNKSDICAMLSGEVDPLILVKWFQKVYFPEIVKRFNQEKIRGKMALYSGETIPTNERNLSDVRTRMGLLIEFELAALSNNLFDELELDEYFWTYVTANRFPDLEIRRRDGERTVRIEVKCLQATAEEKSANFDTLRKDIDPNTDLLVVCLWEWENGDGKQEGRRAPRLEKIYVFNAMALAQLRDTYWLNTPPKNVGDGWQGYDLRDAITCKEGVYSKEQHNYGKLMRLWTKDFPYLPKKTLLLSHTEATYLAFRKEVVEVGLRTIALAQLPCLSPGEEVRRLKDPTLGNVVYMCGPVAYAQWESGEIEEFMKIHALRVFARLSSKYHTTIFVWKEGKAQKVSDVKKPKSLLEQIMVLNLLDD
;
A
#
# COMPACT_ATOMS: atom_id res chain seq x y z
N MET A 1 -1.75 22.77 -12.92
CA MET A 1 -0.71 23.38 -12.07
C MET A 1 -0.10 24.53 -12.84
N ASN A 2 0.32 25.61 -12.16
CA ASN A 2 1.07 26.69 -12.78
C ASN A 2 2.39 26.89 -12.02
N LYS A 3 3.35 27.59 -12.65
CA LYS A 3 4.69 27.82 -12.12
C LYS A 3 4.68 28.45 -10.72
N SER A 4 3.89 29.51 -10.52
CA SER A 4 3.82 30.24 -9.24
C SER A 4 3.34 29.37 -8.07
N ASP A 5 2.36 28.50 -8.31
CA ASP A 5 1.83 27.58 -7.30
C ASP A 5 2.90 26.57 -6.87
N ILE A 6 3.65 26.00 -7.82
CA ILE A 6 4.75 25.07 -7.53
C ILE A 6 5.87 25.78 -6.75
N CYS A 7 6.33 26.96 -7.20
CA CYS A 7 7.35 27.72 -6.49
C CYS A 7 6.96 28.00 -5.03
N ALA A 8 5.69 28.38 -4.80
CA ALA A 8 5.20 28.66 -3.47
C ALA A 8 5.22 27.40 -2.59
N MET A 9 4.73 26.27 -3.10
CA MET A 9 4.66 25.01 -2.35
C MET A 9 6.05 24.41 -2.06
N LEU A 10 6.98 24.53 -3.00
CA LEU A 10 8.33 23.96 -2.88
C LEU A 10 9.33 24.89 -2.19
N SER A 11 8.89 26.05 -1.70
CA SER A 11 9.75 27.03 -1.02
C SER A 11 10.35 26.51 0.29
N GLY A 12 9.69 25.54 0.93
CA GLY A 12 10.03 25.04 2.28
C GLY A 12 9.39 25.85 3.42
N GLU A 13 8.65 26.91 3.11
CA GLU A 13 8.10 27.85 4.10
C GLU A 13 6.58 27.68 4.33
N VAL A 14 5.94 26.84 3.53
CA VAL A 14 4.49 26.60 3.60
C VAL A 14 4.13 25.73 4.79
N ASP A 15 2.98 25.99 5.39
CA ASP A 15 2.43 25.14 6.44
C ASP A 15 2.39 23.65 6.00
N PRO A 16 2.89 22.71 6.82
CA PRO A 16 3.04 21.32 6.43
C PRO A 16 1.72 20.63 6.05
N LEU A 17 0.59 21.07 6.62
CA LEU A 17 -0.72 20.51 6.25
C LEU A 17 -1.16 20.99 4.87
N ILE A 18 -0.86 22.24 4.51
CA ILE A 18 -1.09 22.76 3.16
C ILE A 18 -0.21 22.00 2.16
N LEU A 19 1.08 21.85 2.45
CA LEU A 19 2.04 21.13 1.59
C LEU A 19 1.58 19.70 1.31
N VAL A 20 1.26 18.92 2.36
CA VAL A 20 0.76 17.55 2.19
C VAL A 20 -0.51 17.50 1.35
N LYS A 21 -1.48 18.38 1.63
CA LYS A 21 -2.75 18.39 0.88
C LYS A 21 -2.54 18.74 -0.59
N TRP A 22 -1.62 19.66 -0.88
CA TRP A 22 -1.26 20.01 -2.25
C TRP A 22 -0.65 18.81 -2.99
N PHE A 23 0.32 18.13 -2.36
CA PHE A 23 0.89 16.90 -2.93
C PHE A 23 -0.16 15.81 -3.16
N GLN A 24 -1.11 15.64 -2.23
CA GLN A 24 -2.18 14.64 -2.32
C GLN A 24 -3.21 14.95 -3.41
N LYS A 25 -3.58 16.22 -3.58
CA LYS A 25 -4.74 16.61 -4.42
C LYS A 25 -4.36 17.16 -5.79
N VAL A 26 -3.14 17.65 -5.93
CA VAL A 26 -2.70 18.39 -7.11
C VAL A 26 -1.50 17.72 -7.75
N TYR A 27 -0.39 17.58 -7.03
CA TYR A 27 0.87 17.16 -7.62
C TYR A 27 0.90 15.67 -8.01
N PHE A 28 0.79 14.76 -7.04
CA PHE A 28 0.91 13.34 -7.32
C PHE A 28 -0.23 12.75 -8.17
N PRO A 29 -1.47 13.26 -8.16
CA PRO A 29 -2.48 12.85 -9.15
C PRO A 29 -2.02 13.07 -10.60
N GLU A 30 -1.35 14.18 -10.91
CA GLU A 30 -0.78 14.42 -12.23
C GLU A 30 0.41 13.48 -12.52
N ILE A 31 1.28 13.23 -11.53
CA ILE A 31 2.38 12.27 -11.68
C ILE A 31 1.86 10.85 -11.95
N VAL A 32 0.82 10.40 -11.24
CA VAL A 32 0.17 9.08 -11.49
C VAL A 32 -0.37 9.02 -12.91
N LYS A 33 -1.06 10.07 -13.38
CA LYS A 33 -1.56 10.15 -14.76
C LYS A 33 -0.44 10.01 -15.78
N ARG A 34 0.69 10.70 -15.56
CA ARG A 34 1.87 10.65 -16.45
C ARG A 34 2.58 9.30 -16.41
N PHE A 35 2.81 8.75 -15.22
CA PHE A 35 3.41 7.42 -15.05
C PHE A 35 2.59 6.36 -15.77
N ASN A 36 1.26 6.45 -15.69
CA ASN A 36 0.39 5.47 -16.30
C ASN A 36 0.26 5.59 -17.83
N GLN A 37 0.96 6.55 -18.46
CA GLN A 37 1.05 6.63 -19.90
C GLN A 37 1.85 5.45 -20.47
N GLU A 38 1.38 4.97 -21.60
CA GLU A 38 1.95 3.83 -22.32
C GLU A 38 3.46 3.97 -22.59
N LYS A 39 3.92 5.17 -22.95
CA LYS A 39 5.33 5.49 -23.18
C LYS A 39 6.24 5.26 -21.97
N ILE A 40 5.70 5.36 -20.75
CA ILE A 40 6.45 5.18 -19.51
C ILE A 40 6.36 3.71 -19.08
N ARG A 41 5.13 3.19 -18.99
CA ARG A 41 4.86 1.81 -18.60
C ARG A 41 5.54 0.79 -19.51
N GLY A 42 5.64 1.09 -20.82
CA GLY A 42 6.30 0.24 -21.81
C GLY A 42 7.76 -0.04 -21.49
N LYS A 43 8.48 0.89 -20.85
CA LYS A 43 9.89 0.70 -20.45
C LYS A 43 10.07 -0.36 -19.36
N MET A 44 9.00 -0.68 -18.65
CA MET A 44 8.95 -1.63 -17.53
C MET A 44 8.02 -2.81 -17.82
N ALA A 45 7.62 -2.98 -19.09
CA ALA A 45 6.71 -4.03 -19.47
C ALA A 45 7.42 -5.38 -19.51
N LEU A 46 6.65 -6.40 -19.15
CA LEU A 46 6.98 -7.80 -19.34
C LEU A 46 6.28 -8.31 -20.60
N TYR A 47 7.02 -9.03 -21.44
CA TYR A 47 6.52 -9.59 -22.69
C TYR A 47 6.27 -11.10 -22.60
N SER A 48 5.61 -11.65 -23.62
CA SER A 48 5.33 -13.09 -23.70
C SER A 48 6.63 -13.90 -23.63
N GLY A 49 6.67 -14.88 -22.73
CA GLY A 49 7.84 -15.70 -22.44
C GLY A 49 8.67 -15.22 -21.24
N GLU A 50 8.47 -13.99 -20.76
CA GLU A 50 9.10 -13.54 -19.52
C GLU A 50 8.29 -13.99 -18.30
N THR A 51 8.93 -14.80 -17.45
CA THR A 51 8.32 -15.32 -16.23
C THR A 51 8.79 -14.54 -15.01
N ILE A 52 7.83 -13.99 -14.25
CA ILE A 52 8.10 -13.55 -12.88
C ILE A 52 8.25 -14.81 -12.03
N PRO A 53 9.29 -14.92 -11.19
CA PRO A 53 9.42 -16.02 -10.25
C PRO A 53 8.16 -16.19 -9.38
N THR A 54 7.79 -17.43 -9.06
CA THR A 54 6.60 -17.72 -8.24
C THR A 54 6.91 -17.92 -6.76
N ASN A 55 8.18 -18.12 -6.38
CA ASN A 55 8.60 -18.26 -4.99
C ASN A 55 8.73 -16.88 -4.31
N GLU A 56 8.36 -16.80 -3.02
CA GLU A 56 8.29 -15.52 -2.29
C GLU A 56 9.62 -14.76 -2.20
N ARG A 57 10.74 -15.49 -2.09
CA ARG A 57 12.07 -14.86 -2.02
C ARG A 57 12.36 -14.04 -3.28
N ASN A 58 12.22 -14.65 -4.46
CA ASN A 58 12.52 -13.96 -5.71
C ASN A 58 11.42 -12.95 -6.07
N LEU A 59 10.18 -13.16 -5.61
CA LEU A 59 9.14 -12.14 -5.71
C LEU A 59 9.49 -10.87 -4.94
N SER A 60 10.18 -10.99 -3.81
CA SER A 60 10.68 -9.83 -3.07
C SER A 60 11.71 -9.05 -3.87
N ASP A 61 12.62 -9.73 -4.58
CA ASP A 61 13.61 -9.08 -5.44
C ASP A 61 12.97 -8.30 -6.60
N VAL A 62 11.93 -8.89 -7.23
CA VAL A 62 11.16 -8.20 -8.28
C VAL A 62 10.45 -6.97 -7.72
N ARG A 63 9.83 -7.08 -6.53
CA ARG A 63 9.16 -5.93 -5.88
C ARG A 63 10.15 -4.83 -5.54
N THR A 64 11.34 -5.18 -5.02
CA THR A 64 12.42 -4.22 -4.72
C THR A 64 12.88 -3.51 -6.00
N ARG A 65 13.13 -4.26 -7.07
CA ARG A 65 13.54 -3.67 -8.36
C ARG A 65 12.45 -2.75 -8.93
N MET A 66 11.19 -3.17 -8.87
CA MET A 66 10.07 -2.32 -9.30
C MET A 66 9.94 -1.07 -8.45
N GLY A 67 10.19 -1.16 -7.14
CA GLY A 67 10.22 -0.01 -6.25
C GLY A 67 11.25 1.04 -6.69
N LEU A 68 12.47 0.59 -6.99
CA LEU A 68 13.54 1.47 -7.50
C LEU A 68 13.19 2.09 -8.85
N LEU A 69 12.61 1.32 -9.78
CA LEU A 69 12.21 1.85 -11.09
C LEU A 69 11.10 2.89 -10.97
N ILE A 70 10.12 2.66 -10.09
CA ILE A 70 9.06 3.63 -9.81
C ILE A 70 9.66 4.90 -9.22
N GLU A 71 10.49 4.80 -8.19
CA GLU A 71 11.18 5.94 -7.59
C GLU A 71 11.97 6.75 -8.63
N PHE A 72 12.74 6.07 -9.49
CA PHE A 72 13.47 6.70 -10.58
C PHE A 72 12.55 7.49 -11.51
N GLU A 73 11.47 6.87 -11.97
CA GLU A 73 10.51 7.53 -12.87
C GLU A 73 9.71 8.65 -12.19
N LEU A 74 9.46 8.60 -10.87
CA LEU A 74 8.81 9.72 -10.16
C LEU A 74 9.62 11.01 -10.25
N ALA A 75 10.93 10.92 -9.99
CA ALA A 75 11.82 12.07 -10.08
C ALA A 75 12.01 12.52 -11.54
N ALA A 76 12.16 11.59 -12.48
CA ALA A 76 12.29 11.92 -13.90
C ALA A 76 11.02 12.63 -14.45
N LEU A 77 9.84 12.10 -14.15
CA LEU A 77 8.56 12.71 -14.54
C LEU A 77 8.33 14.07 -13.89
N SER A 78 8.79 14.24 -12.66
CA SER A 78 8.73 15.51 -11.95
C SER A 78 9.62 16.58 -12.58
N ASN A 79 10.86 16.22 -12.93
CA ASN A 79 11.76 17.14 -13.63
C ASN A 79 11.23 17.50 -15.02
N ASN A 80 10.71 16.53 -15.79
CA ASN A 80 10.06 16.82 -17.07
C ASN A 80 8.85 17.77 -16.90
N LEU A 81 8.07 17.62 -15.84
CA LEU A 81 6.96 18.54 -15.53
C LEU A 81 7.47 19.95 -15.20
N PHE A 82 8.61 20.08 -14.51
CA PHE A 82 9.22 21.37 -14.22
C PHE A 82 9.72 22.03 -15.51
N ASP A 83 10.39 21.28 -16.39
CA ASP A 83 10.85 21.76 -17.69
C ASP A 83 9.67 22.24 -18.56
N GLU A 84 8.58 21.47 -18.63
CA GLU A 84 7.35 21.85 -19.36
C GLU A 84 6.70 23.14 -18.83
N LEU A 85 6.92 23.47 -17.55
CA LEU A 85 6.41 24.68 -16.90
C LEU A 85 7.45 25.80 -16.84
N GLU A 86 8.59 25.63 -17.52
CA GLU A 86 9.73 26.57 -17.51
C GLU A 86 10.17 26.90 -16.07
N LEU A 87 10.15 25.90 -15.19
CA LEU A 87 10.52 26.00 -13.78
C LEU A 87 11.97 25.55 -13.57
N ASP A 88 12.90 26.47 -13.84
CA ASP A 88 14.33 26.14 -13.79
C ASP A 88 14.98 26.38 -12.42
N GLU A 89 14.18 26.78 -11.42
CA GLU A 89 14.61 27.09 -10.06
C GLU A 89 14.71 25.84 -9.18
N TYR A 90 13.90 24.82 -9.46
CA TYR A 90 13.76 23.61 -8.66
C TYR A 90 14.06 22.37 -9.48
N PHE A 91 14.57 21.33 -8.84
CA PHE A 91 14.77 20.02 -9.46
C PHE A 91 14.73 18.91 -8.42
N TRP A 92 14.22 17.76 -8.82
CA TRP A 92 14.23 16.52 -8.05
C TRP A 92 15.58 15.84 -8.21
N THR A 93 16.15 15.42 -7.08
CA THR A 93 17.44 14.74 -6.99
C THR A 93 17.33 13.45 -6.20
N TYR A 94 18.16 12.48 -6.57
CA TYR A 94 18.31 11.22 -5.85
C TYR A 94 19.35 11.35 -4.76
N VAL A 95 19.05 10.85 -3.57
CA VAL A 95 20.06 10.71 -2.51
C VAL A 95 20.82 9.42 -2.75
N THR A 96 22.09 9.53 -3.13
CA THR A 96 22.92 8.36 -3.48
C THR A 96 23.36 7.55 -2.27
N ALA A 97 23.37 8.15 -1.09
CA ALA A 97 23.61 7.44 0.15
C ALA A 97 22.35 6.66 0.51
N ASN A 98 22.47 5.36 0.78
CA ASN A 98 21.36 4.51 1.21
C ASN A 98 20.90 4.87 2.64
N ARG A 99 20.29 6.04 2.78
CA ARG A 99 19.76 6.65 4.02
C ARG A 99 18.59 7.55 3.67
N PHE A 100 17.69 7.75 4.61
CA PHE A 100 16.61 8.72 4.48
C PHE A 100 17.15 10.14 4.15
N PRO A 101 16.48 10.89 3.25
CA PRO A 101 15.37 10.47 2.38
C PRO A 101 15.87 9.78 1.09
N ASP A 102 14.98 9.12 0.35
CA ASP A 102 15.30 8.61 -1.00
C ASP A 102 15.47 9.75 -2.03
N LEU A 103 14.59 10.77 -1.99
CA LEU A 103 14.55 11.90 -2.92
C LEU A 103 14.62 13.25 -2.19
N GLU A 104 15.23 14.24 -2.84
CA GLU A 104 15.28 15.63 -2.38
C GLU A 104 14.92 16.59 -3.51
N ILE A 105 14.06 17.57 -3.22
CA ILE A 105 13.83 18.72 -4.09
C ILE A 105 14.83 19.81 -3.70
N ARG A 106 15.56 20.32 -4.70
CA ARG A 106 16.60 21.32 -4.51
C ARG A 106 16.34 22.56 -5.32
N ARG A 107 16.82 23.69 -4.81
CA ARG A 107 16.98 24.92 -5.57
C ARG A 107 18.26 24.87 -6.40
N ARG A 108 18.35 25.74 -7.41
CA ARG A 108 19.53 25.89 -8.29
C ARG A 108 20.85 26.16 -7.55
N ASP A 109 20.78 26.81 -6.39
CA ASP A 109 21.94 27.04 -5.52
C ASP A 109 22.36 25.81 -4.69
N GLY A 110 21.63 24.71 -4.81
CA GLY A 110 21.86 23.46 -4.10
C GLY A 110 21.13 23.37 -2.75
N GLU A 111 20.42 24.41 -2.32
CA GLU A 111 19.61 24.38 -1.10
C GLU A 111 18.52 23.31 -1.21
N ARG A 112 18.32 22.55 -0.12
CA ARG A 112 17.28 21.51 -0.04
C ARG A 112 16.02 22.10 0.54
N THR A 113 14.87 21.88 -0.10
CA THR A 113 13.60 22.43 0.39
C THR A 113 12.65 21.36 0.91
N VAL A 114 12.39 20.30 0.13
CA VAL A 114 11.47 19.21 0.49
C VAL A 114 12.20 17.88 0.36
N ARG A 115 12.01 16.99 1.33
CA ARG A 115 12.62 15.65 1.35
C ARG A 115 11.54 14.59 1.32
N ILE A 116 11.75 13.55 0.52
CA ILE A 116 10.71 12.57 0.21
C ILE A 116 11.29 11.17 0.32
N GLU A 117 10.76 10.41 1.25
CA GLU A 117 10.96 8.96 1.32
C GLU A 117 9.92 8.27 0.45
N VAL A 118 10.34 7.37 -0.43
CA VAL A 118 9.47 6.63 -1.33
C VAL A 118 9.38 5.18 -0.88
N LYS A 119 8.15 4.69 -0.74
CA LYS A 119 7.88 3.26 -0.50
C LYS A 119 6.92 2.73 -1.53
N CYS A 120 7.24 1.59 -2.12
CA CYS A 120 6.39 0.96 -3.12
C CYS A 120 5.73 -0.30 -2.56
N LEU A 121 4.41 -0.40 -2.72
CA LEU A 121 3.60 -1.55 -2.31
C LEU A 121 2.92 -2.14 -3.54
N GLN A 122 3.17 -3.42 -3.80
CA GLN A 122 2.36 -4.17 -4.76
C GLN A 122 1.02 -4.53 -4.09
N ALA A 123 -0.10 -4.25 -4.75
CA ALA A 123 -1.43 -4.43 -4.19
C ALA A 123 -1.70 -5.89 -3.76
N THR A 124 -1.37 -6.85 -4.63
CA THR A 124 -1.56 -8.29 -4.37
C THR A 124 -0.43 -8.94 -3.58
N ALA A 125 0.61 -8.20 -3.18
CA ALA A 125 1.65 -8.77 -2.32
C ALA A 125 1.06 -9.16 -0.95
N GLU A 126 1.39 -10.39 -0.55
CA GLU A 126 0.94 -10.97 0.72
C GLU A 126 1.72 -10.38 1.88
N GLU A 127 3.03 -10.28 1.73
CA GLU A 127 3.90 -9.51 2.60
C GLU A 127 4.16 -8.14 1.99
N LYS A 128 3.46 -7.15 2.54
CA LYS A 128 3.71 -5.73 2.29
C LYS A 128 4.85 -5.28 3.20
N SER A 129 6.08 -5.66 2.83
CA SER A 129 7.30 -5.56 3.65
C SER A 129 7.98 -4.19 3.63
N ALA A 130 7.30 -3.15 3.13
CA ALA A 130 7.85 -1.80 3.21
C ALA A 130 7.80 -1.27 4.65
N ASN A 131 8.93 -0.70 5.07
CA ASN A 131 9.10 -0.12 6.40
C ASN A 131 9.36 1.39 6.28
N PHE A 132 8.82 2.14 7.24
CA PHE A 132 9.17 3.52 7.55
C PHE A 132 9.75 3.52 8.96
N ASP A 133 11.05 3.26 9.06
CA ASP A 133 11.83 3.10 10.30
C ASP A 133 12.71 4.30 10.62
N THR A 134 12.64 5.38 9.84
CA THR A 134 13.34 6.63 10.11
C THR A 134 12.96 7.19 11.47
N LEU A 135 13.96 7.41 12.33
CA LEU A 135 13.75 7.97 13.67
C LEU A 135 13.32 9.43 13.59
N ARG A 136 12.48 9.88 14.53
CA ARG A 136 11.98 11.27 14.57
C ARG A 136 13.07 12.33 14.57
N LYS A 137 14.23 12.04 15.15
CA LYS A 137 15.38 12.97 15.19
C LYS A 137 15.95 13.30 13.80
N ASP A 138 15.73 12.43 12.82
CA ASP A 138 16.26 12.57 11.46
C ASP A 138 15.23 13.19 10.49
N ILE A 139 14.02 13.49 11.00
CA ILE A 139 12.87 13.98 10.23
C ILE A 139 12.64 15.47 10.53
N ASP A 140 12.55 16.28 9.47
CA ASP A 140 12.09 17.66 9.54
C ASP A 140 10.55 17.69 9.60
N PRO A 141 9.94 18.29 10.64
CA PRO A 141 8.49 18.32 10.78
C PRO A 141 7.74 19.11 9.70
N ASN A 142 8.42 20.04 9.01
CA ASN A 142 7.78 20.97 8.10
C ASN A 142 7.84 20.50 6.64
N THR A 143 8.93 19.84 6.25
CA THR A 143 9.25 19.62 4.83
C THR A 143 9.46 18.15 4.45
N ASP A 144 9.51 17.23 5.41
CA ASP A 144 9.71 15.82 5.12
C ASP A 144 8.40 15.06 4.91
N LEU A 145 8.36 14.29 3.84
CA LEU A 145 7.20 13.52 3.42
C LEU A 145 7.55 12.04 3.27
N LEU A 146 6.59 11.18 3.62
CA LEU A 146 6.56 9.79 3.18
C LEU A 146 5.56 9.66 2.03
N VAL A 147 6.02 9.12 0.91
CA VAL A 147 5.24 8.89 -0.30
C VAL A 147 5.14 7.38 -0.53
N VAL A 148 3.92 6.84 -0.49
CA VAL A 148 3.67 5.41 -0.70
C VAL A 148 3.00 5.20 -2.05
N CYS A 149 3.68 4.52 -2.96
CA CYS A 149 3.19 4.16 -4.28
C CYS A 149 2.53 2.78 -4.25
N LEU A 150 1.21 2.73 -4.43
CA LEU A 150 0.47 1.48 -4.61
C LEU A 150 0.44 1.13 -6.10
N TRP A 151 0.94 -0.05 -6.44
CA TRP A 151 1.07 -0.48 -7.83
C TRP A 151 0.64 -1.92 -8.05
N GLU A 152 0.34 -2.28 -9.29
CA GLU A 152 0.05 -3.66 -9.69
C GLU A 152 0.38 -3.90 -11.17
N TRP A 153 0.57 -5.15 -11.55
CA TRP A 153 0.63 -5.57 -12.95
C TRP A 153 -0.74 -5.47 -13.59
N GLU A 154 -0.80 -4.79 -14.73
CA GLU A 154 -2.00 -4.76 -15.57
C GLU A 154 -1.67 -5.36 -16.94
N ASN A 155 -2.58 -6.19 -17.45
CA ASN A 155 -2.50 -6.73 -18.79
C ASN A 155 -2.74 -5.64 -19.83
N GLY A 156 -2.02 -5.68 -20.96
CA GLY A 156 -2.23 -4.74 -22.06
C GLY A 156 -3.67 -4.77 -22.60
N ASP A 157 -4.07 -3.70 -23.28
CA ASP A 157 -5.40 -3.45 -23.85
C ASP A 157 -5.76 -4.33 -25.08
N GLY A 158 -5.22 -5.55 -25.15
CA GLY A 158 -5.48 -6.51 -26.22
C GLY A 158 -4.74 -6.26 -27.53
N LYS A 159 -4.10 -5.10 -27.74
CA LYS A 159 -3.29 -4.83 -28.95
C LYS A 159 -1.93 -5.52 -28.95
N GLN A 160 -1.45 -5.93 -27.77
CA GLN A 160 -0.21 -6.67 -27.58
C GLN A 160 -0.49 -7.82 -26.59
N GLU A 161 -1.01 -8.92 -27.12
CA GLU A 161 -1.26 -10.13 -26.33
C GLU A 161 0.01 -10.57 -25.58
N GLY A 162 -0.16 -10.96 -24.32
CA GLY A 162 0.94 -11.44 -23.47
C GLY A 162 1.79 -10.35 -22.81
N ARG A 163 1.46 -9.06 -23.00
CA ARG A 163 2.15 -7.97 -22.32
C ARG A 163 1.52 -7.63 -20.97
N ARG A 164 2.37 -7.47 -19.95
CA ARG A 164 2.00 -6.93 -18.62
C ARG A 164 2.87 -5.74 -18.30
N ALA A 165 2.31 -4.67 -17.76
CA ALA A 165 3.09 -3.50 -17.37
C ALA A 165 2.63 -2.96 -16.02
N PRO A 166 3.54 -2.38 -15.21
CA PRO A 166 3.16 -1.83 -13.92
C PRO A 166 2.20 -0.67 -14.12
N ARG A 167 1.17 -0.60 -13.29
CA ARG A 167 0.24 0.51 -13.18
C ARG A 167 0.32 1.05 -11.77
N LEU A 168 0.48 2.37 -11.63
CA LEU A 168 0.26 3.04 -10.35
C LEU A 168 -1.24 3.16 -10.13
N GLU A 169 -1.73 2.51 -9.09
CA GLU A 169 -3.13 2.61 -8.66
C GLU A 169 -3.37 3.92 -7.93
N LYS A 170 -2.48 4.28 -7.02
CA LYS A 170 -2.54 5.52 -6.25
C LYS A 170 -1.20 5.83 -5.59
N ILE A 171 -0.95 7.12 -5.35
CA ILE A 171 0.13 7.58 -4.48
C ILE A 171 -0.50 8.18 -3.21
N TYR A 172 -0.03 7.72 -2.05
CA TYR A 172 -0.38 8.27 -0.74
C TYR A 172 0.75 9.15 -0.24
N VAL A 173 0.42 10.27 0.38
CA VAL A 173 1.41 11.21 0.89
C VAL A 173 1.10 11.50 2.34
N PHE A 174 2.11 11.42 3.18
CA PHE A 174 2.04 11.69 4.61
C PHE A 174 3.12 12.70 4.99
N ASN A 175 2.83 13.57 5.95
CA ASN A 175 3.92 14.25 6.66
C ASN A 175 4.67 13.19 7.48
N ALA A 176 5.98 13.11 7.29
CA ALA A 176 6.81 12.06 7.87
C ALA A 176 6.82 12.14 9.40
N MET A 177 6.89 13.34 9.98
CA MET A 177 6.91 13.53 11.44
C MET A 177 5.58 13.13 12.08
N ALA A 178 4.44 13.59 11.54
CA ALA A 178 3.13 13.25 12.06
C ALA A 178 2.87 11.73 12.00
N LEU A 179 3.30 11.07 10.92
CA LEU A 179 3.19 9.63 10.80
C LEU A 179 4.14 8.90 11.77
N ALA A 180 5.37 9.40 11.94
CA ALA A 180 6.33 8.88 12.92
C ALA A 180 5.80 9.02 14.36
N GLN A 181 5.07 10.09 14.69
CA GLN A 181 4.39 10.24 15.98
C GLN A 181 3.35 9.15 16.20
N LEU A 182 2.50 8.85 15.21
CA LEU A 182 1.54 7.75 15.29
C LEU A 182 2.27 6.42 15.48
N ARG A 183 3.25 6.11 14.62
CA ARG A 183 4.08 4.91 14.69
C ARG A 183 4.69 4.72 16.07
N ASP A 184 5.39 5.74 16.56
CA ASP A 184 6.14 5.66 17.80
C ASP A 184 5.19 5.52 19.00
N THR A 185 4.07 6.25 19.03
CA THR A 185 3.05 6.10 20.07
C THR A 185 2.45 4.70 20.07
N TYR A 186 2.13 4.14 18.90
CA TYR A 186 1.59 2.79 18.82
C TYR A 186 2.60 1.74 19.24
N TRP A 187 3.80 1.79 18.66
CA TRP A 187 4.85 0.79 18.90
C TRP A 187 5.27 0.77 20.36
N LEU A 188 5.59 1.92 20.96
CA LEU A 188 6.00 2.01 22.37
C LEU A 188 4.92 1.53 23.36
N ASN A 189 3.65 1.57 23.00
CA ASN A 189 2.54 1.10 23.82
C ASN A 189 2.03 -0.31 23.41
N THR A 190 2.76 -1.00 22.54
CA THR A 190 2.49 -2.40 22.16
C THR A 190 3.73 -3.29 22.28
N PRO A 191 4.36 -3.36 23.48
CA PRO A 191 5.58 -4.14 23.67
C PRO A 191 5.35 -5.64 23.45
N PRO A 192 6.39 -6.39 23.05
CA PRO A 192 6.34 -7.85 23.06
C PRO A 192 5.95 -8.40 24.44
N LYS A 193 5.22 -9.51 24.49
CA LYS A 193 4.76 -10.10 25.78
C LYS A 193 5.90 -10.58 26.69
N ASN A 194 7.08 -10.77 26.13
CA ASN A 194 8.24 -11.39 26.77
C ASN A 194 9.37 -10.36 27.04
N VAL A 195 9.03 -9.08 27.20
CA VAL A 195 10.00 -8.05 27.60
C VAL A 195 10.55 -8.26 29.01
N GLY A 196 9.85 -9.01 29.88
CA GLY A 196 10.23 -9.18 31.29
C GLY A 196 10.26 -7.84 32.01
N ASP A 197 11.33 -7.57 32.76
CA ASP A 197 11.60 -6.26 33.40
C ASP A 197 12.25 -5.24 32.45
N GLY A 198 12.42 -5.60 31.17
CA GLY A 198 13.00 -4.75 30.15
C GLY A 198 12.01 -3.78 29.52
N TRP A 199 12.53 -2.93 28.63
CA TRP A 199 11.77 -1.87 27.97
C TRP A 199 12.03 -1.89 26.46
N GLN A 200 11.05 -1.39 25.69
CA GLN A 200 11.27 -1.00 24.30
C GLN A 200 11.45 0.52 24.21
N GLY A 201 12.24 0.97 23.26
CA GLY A 201 12.58 2.39 23.16
C GLY A 201 13.48 2.69 21.98
N TYR A 202 14.23 3.78 22.10
CA TYR A 202 15.18 4.22 21.09
C TYR A 202 16.54 4.43 21.73
N ASP A 203 17.60 4.04 21.04
CA ASP A 203 18.91 4.59 21.30
C ASP A 203 19.23 5.72 20.31
N LEU A 204 20.50 6.14 20.21
CA LEU A 204 20.92 7.21 19.31
C LEU A 204 20.85 6.85 17.82
N ARG A 205 20.69 5.58 17.46
CA ARG A 205 20.79 5.05 16.10
C ARG A 205 19.56 4.26 15.68
N ASP A 206 18.97 3.52 16.59
CA ASP A 206 18.03 2.44 16.31
C ASP A 206 16.86 2.42 17.29
N ALA A 207 15.73 1.89 16.82
CA ALA A 207 14.68 1.37 17.69
C ALA A 207 15.19 0.08 18.36
N ILE A 208 15.02 -0.01 19.67
CA ILE A 208 15.54 -1.11 20.50
C ILE A 208 14.37 -1.85 21.14
N THR A 209 14.45 -3.18 21.12
CA THR A 209 13.51 -4.08 21.78
C THR A 209 14.23 -4.92 22.83
N CYS A 210 13.46 -5.48 23.76
CA CYS A 210 13.96 -6.36 24.81
C CYS A 210 13.22 -7.69 24.77
N LYS A 211 13.96 -8.78 24.87
CA LYS A 211 13.40 -10.13 25.04
C LYS A 211 14.15 -10.81 26.17
N GLU A 212 13.41 -11.18 27.22
CA GLU A 212 13.97 -11.89 28.39
C GLU A 212 15.18 -11.16 28.99
N GLY A 213 15.12 -9.83 29.06
CA GLY A 213 16.21 -8.99 29.58
C GLY A 213 17.34 -8.70 28.58
N VAL A 214 17.33 -9.30 27.39
CA VAL A 214 18.34 -9.07 26.35
C VAL A 214 17.86 -8.01 25.36
N TYR A 215 18.58 -6.90 25.33
CA TYR A 215 18.33 -5.80 24.40
C TYR A 215 18.92 -6.10 23.02
N SER A 216 18.17 -5.75 21.97
CA SER A 216 18.60 -5.90 20.59
C SER A 216 17.95 -4.83 19.70
N LYS A 217 18.58 -4.56 18.56
CA LYS A 217 17.97 -3.74 17.52
C LYS A 217 16.64 -4.36 17.09
N GLU A 218 15.58 -3.55 17.09
CA GLU A 218 14.28 -3.97 16.57
C GLU A 218 14.40 -4.16 15.05
N GLN A 219 14.16 -5.38 14.60
CA GLN A 219 14.33 -5.76 13.18
C GLN A 219 12.99 -6.10 12.52
N HIS A 220 11.92 -6.28 13.30
CA HIS A 220 10.76 -7.03 12.83
C HIS A 220 9.54 -6.14 12.73
N ASN A 221 9.16 -5.36 13.73
CA ASN A 221 7.85 -4.69 13.76
C ASN A 221 7.92 -3.17 13.60
N TYR A 222 9.02 -2.54 14.01
CA TYR A 222 9.14 -1.09 13.91
C TYR A 222 9.08 -0.63 12.45
N GLY A 223 8.20 0.33 12.18
CA GLY A 223 8.07 0.92 10.85
C GLY A 223 7.30 0.11 9.82
N LYS A 224 6.80 -1.11 10.08
CA LYS A 224 5.98 -1.83 9.08
C LYS A 224 4.78 -0.97 8.66
N LEU A 225 4.73 -0.54 7.39
CA LEU A 225 3.77 0.47 6.93
C LEU A 225 2.31 0.10 7.20
N MET A 226 1.95 -1.17 7.12
CA MET A 226 0.57 -1.62 7.35
C MET A 226 0.20 -1.74 8.84
N ARG A 227 1.14 -1.44 9.76
CA ARG A 227 1.02 -1.66 11.21
C ARG A 227 1.45 -0.44 12.06
N LEU A 228 1.63 0.73 11.46
CA LEU A 228 2.04 1.95 12.18
C LEU A 228 0.98 2.45 13.17
N TRP A 229 -0.30 2.25 12.87
CA TRP A 229 -1.41 2.77 13.67
C TRP A 229 -2.67 1.92 13.53
N THR A 230 -3.56 2.02 14.52
CA THR A 230 -4.91 1.44 14.47
C THR A 230 -5.93 2.44 14.98
N LYS A 231 -7.15 2.38 14.43
CA LYS A 231 -8.26 3.20 14.89
C LYS A 231 -8.57 2.88 16.37
N ASP A 232 -9.00 3.90 17.11
CA ASP A 232 -9.46 3.79 18.50
C ASP A 232 -8.37 3.26 19.47
N PHE A 233 -7.09 3.47 19.13
CA PHE A 233 -5.98 3.14 20.01
C PHE A 233 -6.01 4.02 21.27
N PRO A 234 -5.87 3.44 22.49
CA PRO A 234 -6.11 4.16 23.74
C PRO A 234 -5.09 5.28 24.04
N TYR A 235 -3.90 5.19 23.46
CA TYR A 235 -2.84 6.20 23.64
C TYR A 235 -2.75 7.07 22.40
N LEU A 236 -2.83 8.40 22.56
CA LEU A 236 -2.79 9.33 21.43
C LEU A 236 -1.61 10.29 21.57
N PRO A 237 -0.92 10.65 20.47
CA PRO A 237 0.02 11.76 20.48
C PRO A 237 -0.74 13.09 20.69
N LYS A 238 -0.01 14.17 20.96
CA LYS A 238 -0.60 15.52 21.05
C LYS A 238 -1.34 15.85 19.75
N LYS A 239 -2.67 16.02 19.85
CA LYS A 239 -3.53 16.24 18.70
C LYS A 239 -3.26 17.59 18.04
N THR A 240 -3.01 17.56 16.73
CA THR A 240 -2.93 18.73 15.86
C THR A 240 -3.80 18.50 14.62
N LEU A 241 -4.06 19.56 13.83
CA LEU A 241 -4.76 19.41 12.55
C LEU A 241 -3.98 18.52 11.58
N LEU A 242 -2.66 18.66 11.54
CA LEU A 242 -1.76 17.83 10.72
C LEU A 242 -1.80 16.36 11.13
N LEU A 243 -1.74 16.07 12.44
CA LEU A 243 -1.80 14.71 12.96
C LEU A 243 -3.16 14.08 12.65
N SER A 244 -4.26 14.81 12.85
CA SER A 244 -5.61 14.33 12.57
C SER A 244 -5.81 14.01 11.08
N HIS A 245 -5.29 14.87 10.19
CA HIS A 245 -5.28 14.62 8.74
C HIS A 245 -4.44 13.40 8.37
N THR A 246 -3.27 13.26 8.99
CA THR A 246 -2.35 12.14 8.76
C THR A 246 -2.97 10.81 9.20
N GLU A 247 -3.59 10.77 10.39
CA GLU A 247 -4.32 9.61 10.90
C GLU A 247 -5.46 9.19 9.96
N ALA A 248 -6.31 10.15 9.57
CA ALA A 248 -7.41 9.88 8.64
C ALA A 248 -6.91 9.33 7.29
N THR A 249 -5.85 9.95 6.75
CA THR A 249 -5.21 9.51 5.50
C THR A 249 -4.64 8.09 5.67
N TYR A 250 -4.00 7.79 6.79
CA TYR A 250 -3.37 6.49 7.05
C TYR A 250 -4.41 5.37 7.20
N LEU A 251 -5.51 5.62 7.90
CA LEU A 251 -6.60 4.65 8.02
C LEU A 251 -7.27 4.38 6.67
N ALA A 252 -7.47 5.42 5.84
CA ALA A 252 -7.95 5.28 4.47
C ALA A 252 -6.98 4.46 3.61
N PHE A 253 -5.69 4.79 3.66
CA PHE A 253 -4.61 4.05 2.99
C PHE A 253 -4.66 2.55 3.30
N ARG A 254 -4.71 2.18 4.59
CA ARG A 254 -4.76 0.76 4.99
C ARG A 254 -5.95 0.02 4.38
N LYS A 255 -7.12 0.65 4.38
CA LYS A 255 -8.35 0.07 3.83
C LYS A 255 -8.25 -0.09 2.31
N GLU A 256 -7.88 1.00 1.62
CA GLU A 256 -7.81 1.03 0.16
C GLU A 256 -6.78 0.06 -0.40
N VAL A 257 -5.61 -0.09 0.23
CA VAL A 257 -4.59 -1.05 -0.18
C VAL A 257 -5.12 -2.49 -0.17
N VAL A 258 -5.92 -2.85 0.84
CA VAL A 258 -6.54 -4.19 0.91
C VAL A 258 -7.62 -4.33 -0.16
N GLU A 259 -8.45 -3.30 -0.35
CA GLU A 259 -9.54 -3.30 -1.33
C GLU A 259 -9.02 -3.43 -2.77
N VAL A 260 -7.96 -2.68 -3.13
CA VAL A 260 -7.33 -2.75 -4.46
C VAL A 260 -6.77 -4.16 -4.69
N GLY A 261 -6.10 -4.72 -3.69
CA GLY A 261 -5.59 -6.07 -3.80
C GLY A 261 -6.68 -7.13 -3.95
N LEU A 262 -7.79 -7.01 -3.20
CA LEU A 262 -8.98 -7.86 -3.37
C LEU A 262 -9.55 -7.74 -4.78
N ARG A 263 -9.70 -6.50 -5.28
CA ARG A 263 -10.20 -6.22 -6.64
C ARG A 263 -9.37 -6.93 -7.69
N THR A 264 -8.05 -6.79 -7.64
CA THR A 264 -7.15 -7.41 -8.61
C THR A 264 -7.29 -8.92 -8.61
N ILE A 265 -7.32 -9.54 -7.43
CA ILE A 265 -7.43 -11.00 -7.29
C ILE A 265 -8.79 -11.49 -7.78
N ALA A 266 -9.87 -10.79 -7.43
CA ALA A 266 -11.21 -11.14 -7.84
C ALA A 266 -11.38 -11.07 -9.37
N LEU A 267 -10.92 -9.99 -10.00
CA LEU A 267 -10.99 -9.82 -11.46
C LEU A 267 -10.13 -10.85 -12.21
N ALA A 268 -9.02 -11.30 -11.61
CA ALA A 268 -8.15 -12.31 -12.22
C ALA A 268 -8.65 -13.75 -12.05
N GLN A 269 -9.29 -14.08 -10.93
CA GLN A 269 -9.60 -15.47 -10.57
C GLN A 269 -11.07 -15.85 -10.73
N LEU A 270 -12.00 -14.95 -10.42
CA LEU A 270 -13.43 -15.29 -10.45
C LEU A 270 -13.93 -15.73 -11.83
N PRO A 271 -13.50 -15.12 -12.97
CA PRO A 271 -13.90 -15.60 -14.29
C PRO A 271 -13.44 -17.03 -14.59
N CYS A 272 -12.38 -17.51 -13.96
CA CYS A 272 -11.89 -18.88 -14.12
C CYS A 272 -12.76 -19.89 -13.35
N LEU A 273 -13.44 -19.45 -12.28
CA LEU A 273 -14.31 -20.29 -11.44
C LEU A 273 -15.74 -20.35 -11.98
N SER A 274 -16.18 -19.30 -12.68
CA SER A 274 -17.50 -19.21 -13.32
C SER A 274 -17.37 -18.71 -14.77
N PRO A 275 -16.84 -19.53 -15.71
CA PRO A 275 -16.62 -19.09 -17.08
C PRO A 275 -17.90 -18.60 -17.75
N GLY A 276 -17.84 -17.43 -18.41
CA GLY A 276 -18.98 -16.82 -19.11
C GLY A 276 -19.83 -15.89 -18.24
N GLU A 277 -19.60 -15.83 -16.93
CA GLU A 277 -20.25 -14.90 -16.02
C GLU A 277 -19.45 -13.61 -15.84
N GLU A 278 -20.15 -12.48 -15.64
CA GLU A 278 -19.50 -11.20 -15.37
C GLU A 278 -19.18 -11.03 -13.88
N VAL A 279 -18.01 -10.44 -13.59
CA VAL A 279 -17.64 -10.06 -12.23
C VAL A 279 -18.40 -8.80 -11.82
N ARG A 280 -19.26 -8.90 -10.81
CA ARG A 280 -20.02 -7.78 -10.25
C ARG A 280 -19.42 -7.33 -8.94
N ARG A 281 -19.27 -6.02 -8.76
CA ARG A 281 -18.90 -5.40 -7.48
C ARG A 281 -20.15 -4.99 -6.72
N LEU A 282 -20.31 -5.52 -5.52
CA LEU A 282 -21.34 -5.13 -4.57
C LEU A 282 -20.68 -4.39 -3.41
N LYS A 283 -21.30 -3.30 -2.97
CA LYS A 283 -20.93 -2.64 -1.72
C LYS A 283 -22.08 -2.85 -0.76
N ASP A 284 -21.86 -3.65 0.27
CA ASP A 284 -22.88 -3.89 1.28
C ASP A 284 -23.19 -2.56 2.00
N PRO A 285 -24.41 -2.01 1.89
CA PRO A 285 -24.74 -0.71 2.46
C PRO A 285 -24.87 -0.76 4.00
N THR A 286 -25.03 -1.95 4.59
CA THR A 286 -25.24 -2.17 6.02
C THR A 286 -23.92 -2.38 6.75
N LEU A 287 -22.98 -3.11 6.14
CA LEU A 287 -21.71 -3.50 6.75
C LEU A 287 -20.49 -2.76 6.16
N GLY A 288 -20.66 -2.08 5.03
CA GLY A 288 -19.57 -1.37 4.35
C GLY A 288 -18.50 -2.29 3.73
N ASN A 289 -18.80 -3.59 3.65
CA ASN A 289 -17.96 -4.63 3.03
C ASN A 289 -17.97 -4.46 1.50
N VAL A 290 -16.82 -4.76 0.89
CA VAL A 290 -16.67 -4.78 -0.58
C VAL A 290 -16.63 -6.23 -1.02
N VAL A 291 -17.55 -6.60 -1.91
CA VAL A 291 -17.73 -7.97 -2.41
C VAL A 291 -17.61 -7.97 -3.92
N TYR A 292 -16.88 -8.93 -4.45
CA TYR A 292 -16.82 -9.25 -5.87
C TYR A 292 -17.44 -10.62 -6.08
N MET A 293 -18.37 -10.73 -7.01
CA MET A 293 -19.16 -11.94 -7.25
C MET A 293 -19.15 -12.31 -8.73
N CYS A 294 -19.11 -13.60 -9.04
CA CYS A 294 -19.18 -14.12 -10.39
C CYS A 294 -19.88 -15.49 -10.36
N GLY A 295 -21.10 -15.56 -10.88
CA GLY A 295 -21.97 -16.73 -10.69
C GLY A 295 -22.15 -17.07 -9.19
N PRO A 296 -22.01 -18.34 -8.78
CA PRO A 296 -22.23 -18.77 -7.40
C PRO A 296 -21.01 -18.57 -6.48
N VAL A 297 -20.01 -17.80 -6.91
CA VAL A 297 -18.76 -17.59 -6.16
C VAL A 297 -18.58 -16.12 -5.83
N ALA A 298 -18.20 -15.82 -4.58
CA ALA A 298 -17.88 -14.46 -4.18
C ALA A 298 -16.62 -14.36 -3.31
N TYR A 299 -15.84 -13.29 -3.53
CA TYR A 299 -14.71 -12.89 -2.71
C TYR A 299 -15.04 -11.56 -2.02
N ALA A 300 -14.79 -11.47 -0.71
CA ALA A 300 -15.17 -10.29 0.06
C ALA A 300 -14.12 -9.88 1.07
N GLN A 301 -13.93 -8.57 1.26
CA GLN A 301 -13.35 -8.06 2.50
C GLN A 301 -14.46 -8.03 3.54
N TRP A 302 -14.37 -8.91 4.55
CA TRP A 302 -15.46 -9.15 5.49
C TRP A 302 -14.92 -9.26 6.91
N GLU A 303 -15.11 -8.22 7.74
CA GLU A 303 -14.64 -8.21 9.13
C GLU A 303 -15.75 -8.62 10.12
N SER A 304 -17.00 -8.29 9.82
CA SER A 304 -18.18 -8.58 10.63
C SER A 304 -19.41 -8.78 9.75
N GLY A 305 -20.43 -9.46 10.30
CA GLY A 305 -21.69 -9.77 9.61
C GLY A 305 -21.90 -11.26 9.37
N GLU A 306 -23.17 -11.64 9.15
CA GLU A 306 -23.61 -13.02 8.97
C GLU A 306 -23.34 -13.50 7.53
N ILE A 307 -22.24 -14.24 7.36
CA ILE A 307 -21.86 -14.85 6.07
C ILE A 307 -22.97 -15.77 5.56
N GLU A 308 -23.64 -16.49 6.45
CA GLU A 308 -24.69 -17.45 6.10
C GLU A 308 -25.88 -16.77 5.39
N GLU A 309 -26.38 -15.67 5.95
CA GLU A 309 -27.49 -14.93 5.34
C GLU A 309 -27.08 -14.32 3.99
N PHE A 310 -25.85 -13.80 3.88
CA PHE A 310 -25.35 -13.28 2.61
C PHE A 310 -25.26 -14.37 1.52
N MET A 311 -24.69 -15.53 1.86
CA MET A 311 -24.60 -16.66 0.93
C MET A 311 -25.98 -17.14 0.49
N LYS A 312 -26.96 -17.17 1.40
CA LYS A 312 -28.34 -17.55 1.10
C LYS A 312 -29.03 -16.57 0.16
N ILE A 313 -28.97 -15.27 0.45
CA ILE A 313 -29.61 -14.20 -0.36
C ILE A 313 -29.05 -14.21 -1.79
N HIS A 314 -27.76 -14.44 -1.94
CA HIS A 314 -27.07 -14.40 -3.23
C HIS A 314 -26.88 -15.79 -3.87
N ALA A 315 -27.49 -16.84 -3.31
CA ALA A 315 -27.39 -18.23 -3.79
C ALA A 315 -25.93 -18.67 -4.04
N LEU A 316 -25.01 -18.29 -3.16
CA LEU A 316 -23.60 -18.60 -3.27
C LEU A 316 -23.31 -20.04 -2.87
N ARG A 317 -22.53 -20.74 -3.70
CA ARG A 317 -21.91 -22.03 -3.36
C ARG A 317 -20.62 -21.84 -2.58
N VAL A 318 -19.83 -20.85 -2.96
CA VAL A 318 -18.50 -20.59 -2.38
C VAL A 318 -18.36 -19.12 -2.01
N PHE A 319 -17.87 -18.87 -0.80
CA PHE A 319 -17.57 -17.54 -0.31
C PHE A 319 -16.16 -17.49 0.29
N ALA A 320 -15.28 -16.67 -0.30
CA ALA A 320 -13.94 -16.44 0.23
C ALA A 320 -13.89 -15.10 0.97
N ARG A 321 -13.67 -15.17 2.29
CA ARG A 321 -13.44 -14.01 3.14
C ARG A 321 -11.97 -13.64 3.15
N LEU A 322 -11.65 -12.38 2.89
CA LEU A 322 -10.34 -11.75 3.10
C LEU A 322 -10.39 -10.85 4.34
N SER A 323 -9.45 -11.07 5.25
CA SER A 323 -9.25 -10.18 6.41
C SER A 323 -8.41 -8.95 6.04
N SER A 324 -8.42 -7.91 6.88
CA SER A 324 -7.49 -6.77 6.79
C SER A 324 -6.00 -7.15 6.94
N LYS A 325 -5.72 -8.36 7.44
CA LYS A 325 -4.38 -8.95 7.49
C LYS A 325 -4.07 -9.82 6.27
N TYR A 326 -4.89 -9.76 5.23
CA TYR A 326 -4.70 -10.52 3.98
C TYR A 326 -4.81 -12.05 4.12
N HIS A 327 -5.28 -12.56 5.25
CA HIS A 327 -5.63 -13.98 5.40
C HIS A 327 -6.97 -14.28 4.75
N THR A 328 -7.05 -15.43 4.06
CA THR A 328 -8.30 -15.94 3.51
C THR A 328 -8.91 -17.07 4.31
N THR A 329 -10.23 -17.08 4.38
CA THR A 329 -11.06 -18.20 4.86
C THR A 329 -12.07 -18.55 3.78
N ILE A 330 -12.23 -19.84 3.46
CA ILE A 330 -13.20 -20.30 2.46
C ILE A 330 -14.38 -20.96 3.17
N PHE A 331 -15.59 -20.53 2.78
CA PHE A 331 -16.86 -21.08 3.20
C PHE A 331 -17.58 -21.69 2.00
N VAL A 332 -18.28 -22.79 2.24
CA VAL A 332 -19.13 -23.45 1.25
C VAL A 332 -20.54 -23.60 1.78
N TRP A 333 -21.52 -23.47 0.90
CA TRP A 333 -22.91 -23.70 1.24
C TRP A 333 -23.23 -25.18 1.16
N LYS A 334 -23.47 -25.83 2.30
CA LYS A 334 -23.86 -27.25 2.38
C LYS A 334 -24.90 -27.45 3.47
N GLU A 335 -25.90 -28.28 3.19
CA GLU A 335 -26.96 -28.65 4.15
C GLU A 335 -27.68 -27.43 4.76
N GLY A 336 -27.86 -26.37 3.96
CA GLY A 336 -28.54 -25.15 4.38
C GLY A 336 -27.73 -24.23 5.30
N LYS A 337 -26.41 -24.45 5.44
CA LYS A 337 -25.53 -23.64 6.28
C LYS A 337 -24.21 -23.31 5.59
N ALA A 338 -23.56 -22.24 6.03
CA ALA A 338 -22.20 -21.91 5.62
C ALA A 338 -21.19 -22.73 6.43
N GLN A 339 -20.51 -23.69 5.79
CA GLN A 339 -19.49 -24.52 6.40
C GLN A 339 -18.09 -24.00 6.05
N LYS A 340 -17.26 -23.78 7.07
CA LYS A 340 -15.85 -23.41 6.88
C LYS A 340 -15.04 -24.64 6.46
N VAL A 341 -14.44 -24.62 5.27
CA VAL A 341 -13.70 -25.77 4.70
C VAL A 341 -12.19 -25.57 4.68
N SER A 342 -11.72 -24.34 4.74
CA SER A 342 -10.28 -24.04 4.78
C SER A 342 -10.01 -22.84 5.67
N ASP A 343 -8.94 -22.91 6.46
CA ASP A 343 -8.44 -21.77 7.22
C ASP A 343 -7.04 -21.35 6.80
N VAL A 344 -6.80 -20.04 6.90
CA VAL A 344 -5.51 -19.37 6.74
C VAL A 344 -4.77 -19.77 5.47
N LYS A 345 -5.23 -19.21 4.34
CA LYS A 345 -4.52 -19.32 3.07
C LYS A 345 -4.20 -17.96 2.49
N LYS A 346 -3.34 -18.00 1.48
CA LYS A 346 -2.86 -16.84 0.74
C LYS A 346 -3.86 -16.50 -0.35
N PRO A 347 -4.28 -15.24 -0.54
CA PRO A 347 -5.26 -14.85 -1.57
C PRO A 347 -4.94 -15.33 -2.98
N LYS A 348 -3.66 -15.42 -3.35
CA LYS A 348 -3.23 -15.92 -4.67
C LYS A 348 -3.54 -17.40 -4.89
N SER A 349 -3.66 -18.18 -3.81
CA SER A 349 -3.93 -19.63 -3.85
C SER A 349 -5.42 -19.98 -3.83
N LEU A 350 -6.33 -18.98 -3.80
CA LEU A 350 -7.77 -19.22 -3.71
C LEU A 350 -8.32 -20.03 -4.90
N LEU A 351 -7.97 -19.64 -6.13
CA LEU A 351 -8.38 -20.34 -7.35
C LEU A 351 -8.00 -21.83 -7.30
N GLU A 352 -6.71 -22.11 -7.09
CA GLU A 352 -6.18 -23.48 -7.00
C GLU A 352 -6.91 -24.30 -5.92
N GLN A 353 -7.17 -23.72 -4.75
CA GLN A 353 -7.85 -24.45 -3.67
C GLN A 353 -9.31 -24.75 -3.98
N ILE A 354 -10.04 -23.79 -4.55
CA ILE A 354 -11.45 -24.00 -4.90
C ILE A 354 -11.55 -25.11 -5.95
N MET A 355 -10.61 -25.14 -6.91
CA MET A 355 -10.54 -26.19 -7.94
C MET A 355 -10.10 -27.53 -7.36
N VAL A 356 -9.03 -27.61 -6.57
CA VAL A 356 -8.51 -28.87 -5.98
C VAL A 356 -9.51 -29.52 -5.02
N LEU A 357 -10.27 -28.72 -4.29
CA LEU A 357 -11.28 -29.21 -3.37
C LEU A 357 -12.61 -29.55 -4.07
N ASN A 358 -12.70 -29.40 -5.40
CA ASN A 358 -13.90 -29.61 -6.21
C ASN A 358 -15.15 -28.95 -5.58
N LEU A 359 -15.00 -27.73 -5.05
CA LEU A 359 -16.08 -27.07 -4.28
C LEU A 359 -17.23 -26.56 -5.16
N LEU A 360 -17.09 -26.71 -6.48
CA LEU A 360 -18.07 -26.29 -7.47
C LEU A 360 -18.75 -27.47 -8.17
N ASP A 361 -18.21 -28.68 -8.04
CA ASP A 361 -18.82 -29.91 -8.54
C ASP A 361 -19.89 -30.38 -7.53
N ASP A 362 -21.05 -30.83 -8.04
CA ASP A 362 -22.21 -31.23 -7.24
C ASP A 362 -21.98 -32.50 -6.41
#